data_AF-A0A024VF53-F1
#
_entry.id   AF-A0A024VF53-F1
#
_cell.length_a   1.000
_cell.length_b   1.000
_cell.length_c   1.000
_cell.angle_alpha   90.00
_cell.angle_beta   90.00
_cell.angle_gamma   90.00
#
_symmetry.space_group_name_H-M   'P 1'
#
loop_
_entity.id
_entity.type
_entity.pdbx_description
1 polymer ?
#
loop_
_entity_poly.entity_id
_entity_poly.type
_entity_poly.pdbx_seq_one_letter_code
_entity_poly.pdbx_strand_id
1 'polypeptide(L)'
;MTEGTAQGAAAGEAAGFAKFIELVKSTFNIQNIAGKALDSVYTVTNYTDVSLVTGSIYSQYEGSKCIGLGTIAETDISFCSTITKLGHVPGYVTGNTNSITAVIESNVKKIVADATTATVEFTKTATKAATDTITKQKTSEITATYMIYQSTIIASVVAILKKKDE
;
A
#
# COMPACT_ATOMS: atom_id res chain seq x y z
N MET A 1 16.82 16.59 0.62
CA MET A 1 15.37 16.46 0.35
C MET A 1 15.02 15.16 -0.38
N THR A 2 15.94 14.58 -1.16
CA THR A 2 15.69 13.37 -1.96
C THR A 2 15.47 12.08 -1.16
N GLU A 3 16.08 11.95 0.02
CA GLU A 3 16.00 10.72 0.82
C GLU A 3 14.62 10.54 1.49
N GLY A 4 14.07 11.60 2.08
CA GLY A 4 12.72 11.55 2.69
C GLY A 4 11.62 11.28 1.67
N THR A 5 11.75 11.81 0.45
CA THR A 5 10.80 11.54 -0.65
C THR A 5 10.87 10.10 -1.15
N ALA A 6 12.08 9.53 -1.25
CA ALA A 6 12.25 8.14 -1.69
C ALA A 6 11.71 7.15 -0.65
N GLN A 7 12.01 7.37 0.64
CA GLN A 7 11.47 6.57 1.73
C GLN A 7 9.94 6.67 1.81
N GLY A 8 9.39 7.88 1.63
CA GLY A 8 7.95 8.08 1.60
C GLY A 8 7.27 7.34 0.47
N ALA A 9 7.81 7.41 -0.75
CA ALA A 9 7.25 6.69 -1.90
C ALA A 9 7.22 5.18 -1.69
N ALA A 10 8.32 4.58 -1.19
CA ALA A 10 8.37 3.15 -0.92
C ALA A 10 7.36 2.71 0.15
N ALA A 11 7.20 3.50 1.22
CA ALA A 11 6.22 3.24 2.27
C ALA A 11 4.78 3.37 1.77
N GLY A 12 4.51 4.36 0.90
CA GLY A 12 3.22 4.55 0.26
C GLY A 12 2.84 3.37 -0.62
N GLU A 13 3.72 2.92 -1.52
CA GLU A 13 3.46 1.77 -2.40
C GLU A 13 3.19 0.49 -1.61
N ALA A 14 3.94 0.25 -0.53
CA ALA A 14 3.71 -0.89 0.34
C ALA A 14 2.34 -0.81 1.05
N ALA A 15 1.95 0.37 1.53
CA ALA A 15 0.66 0.58 2.18
C ALA A 15 -0.53 0.43 1.21
N GLY A 16 -0.41 1.00 0.01
CA GLY A 16 -1.42 0.86 -1.04
C GLY A 16 -1.60 -0.58 -1.46
N PHE A 17 -0.52 -1.32 -1.67
CA PHE A 17 -0.58 -2.74 -1.98
C PHE A 17 -1.20 -3.58 -0.86
N ALA A 18 -0.84 -3.31 0.40
CA ALA A 18 -1.46 -3.98 1.55
C ALA A 18 -2.97 -3.71 1.60
N LYS A 19 -3.39 -2.47 1.34
CA LYS A 19 -4.81 -2.08 1.28
C LYS A 19 -5.53 -2.76 0.12
N PHE A 20 -4.89 -2.87 -1.04
CA PHE A 20 -5.41 -3.61 -2.18
C PHE A 20 -5.70 -5.07 -1.81
N ILE A 21 -4.75 -5.77 -1.18
CA ILE A 21 -4.93 -7.18 -0.78
C ILE A 21 -6.09 -7.32 0.22
N GLU A 22 -6.17 -6.44 1.22
CA GLU A 22 -7.27 -6.39 2.18
C GLU A 22 -8.64 -6.22 1.50
N LEU A 23 -8.72 -5.26 0.57
CA LEU A 23 -9.94 -4.94 -0.15
C LEU A 23 -10.37 -6.05 -1.11
N VAL A 24 -9.43 -6.72 -1.81
CA VAL A 24 -9.74 -7.88 -2.65
C VAL A 24 -10.31 -9.01 -1.80
N LYS A 25 -9.67 -9.34 -0.67
CA LYS A 25 -10.15 -10.38 0.25
C LYS A 25 -11.55 -10.09 0.77
N SER A 26 -11.78 -8.88 1.25
CA SER A 26 -13.06 -8.50 1.86
C SER A 26 -14.18 -8.31 0.85
N THR A 27 -13.90 -7.71 -0.32
CA THR A 27 -14.91 -7.42 -1.35
C THR A 27 -15.39 -8.68 -2.05
N PHE A 28 -14.47 -9.59 -2.39
CA PHE A 28 -14.80 -10.80 -3.15
C PHE A 28 -14.92 -12.04 -2.27
N ASN A 29 -14.50 -11.98 -1.01
CA ASN A 29 -14.46 -13.13 -0.12
C ASN A 29 -13.60 -14.28 -0.69
N ILE A 30 -12.41 -13.93 -1.18
CA ILE A 30 -11.40 -14.86 -1.72
C ILE A 30 -10.10 -14.76 -0.93
N GLN A 31 -9.43 -15.88 -0.72
CA GLN A 31 -8.14 -15.92 0.00
C GLN A 31 -6.95 -16.21 -0.91
N ASN A 32 -7.20 -16.80 -2.09
CA ASN A 32 -6.19 -17.20 -3.04
C ASN A 32 -6.76 -17.12 -4.47
N ILE A 33 -5.86 -17.10 -5.46
CA ILE A 33 -6.18 -17.28 -6.87
C ILE A 33 -5.38 -18.48 -7.35
N ALA A 34 -6.05 -19.47 -7.95
CA ALA A 34 -5.49 -20.73 -8.40
C ALA A 34 -4.64 -21.44 -7.31
N GLY A 35 -5.11 -21.40 -6.06
CA GLY A 35 -4.39 -21.98 -4.91
C GLY A 35 -3.16 -21.19 -4.45
N LYS A 36 -2.85 -20.05 -5.07
CA LYS A 36 -1.73 -19.17 -4.68
C LYS A 36 -2.24 -18.00 -3.86
N ALA A 37 -1.52 -17.67 -2.80
CA ALA A 37 -1.79 -16.50 -1.99
C ALA A 37 -1.78 -15.22 -2.86
N LEU A 38 -2.65 -14.26 -2.53
CA LEU A 38 -2.83 -13.05 -3.35
C LEU A 38 -1.55 -12.22 -3.49
N ASP A 39 -0.70 -12.22 -2.45
CA ASP A 39 0.62 -11.57 -2.44
C ASP A 39 1.68 -12.27 -3.31
N SER A 40 1.40 -13.48 -3.78
CA SER A 40 2.22 -14.20 -4.77
C SER A 40 1.71 -14.02 -6.21
N VAL A 41 0.48 -13.55 -6.36
CA VAL A 41 -0.18 -13.30 -7.65
C VAL A 41 -0.06 -11.84 -8.05
N TYR A 42 -0.20 -10.95 -7.07
CA TYR A 42 -0.08 -9.52 -7.24
C TYR A 42 1.17 -8.99 -6.57
N THR A 43 1.63 -7.85 -7.05
CA THR A 43 2.83 -7.15 -6.61
C THR A 43 2.53 -5.66 -6.56
N VAL A 44 3.40 -4.91 -5.88
CA VAL A 44 3.38 -3.43 -5.91
C VAL A 44 3.40 -2.84 -7.33
N THR A 45 3.91 -3.58 -8.32
CA THR A 45 4.01 -3.09 -9.70
C THR A 45 2.81 -3.39 -10.59
N ASN A 46 1.93 -4.33 -10.22
CA ASN A 46 0.85 -4.78 -11.10
C ASN A 46 -0.56 -4.72 -10.48
N TYR A 47 -0.69 -4.42 -9.17
CA TYR A 47 -2.00 -4.38 -8.52
C TYR A 47 -2.93 -3.28 -9.06
N THR A 48 -2.38 -2.27 -9.73
CA THR A 48 -3.13 -1.19 -10.37
C THR A 48 -3.59 -1.53 -11.78
N ASP A 49 -3.12 -2.65 -12.36
CA ASP A 49 -3.61 -3.14 -13.64
C ASP A 49 -4.98 -3.80 -13.46
N VAL A 50 -6.03 -2.99 -13.66
CA VAL A 50 -7.42 -3.40 -13.55
C VAL A 50 -7.73 -4.60 -14.44
N SER A 51 -7.14 -4.68 -15.64
CA SER A 51 -7.41 -5.78 -16.58
C SER A 51 -6.84 -7.10 -16.04
N LEU A 52 -5.59 -7.08 -15.58
CA LEU A 52 -4.93 -8.24 -14.96
C LEU A 52 -5.69 -8.73 -13.73
N VAL A 53 -6.06 -7.81 -12.84
CA VAL A 53 -6.78 -8.15 -11.60
C VAL A 53 -8.18 -8.68 -11.91
N THR A 54 -8.91 -8.05 -12.84
CA THR A 54 -10.23 -8.51 -13.27
C THR A 54 -10.15 -9.91 -13.88
N GLY A 55 -9.21 -10.13 -14.80
CA GLY A 55 -9.05 -11.41 -15.50
C GLY A 55 -8.67 -12.56 -14.56
N SER A 56 -7.80 -12.30 -13.57
CA SER A 56 -7.41 -13.32 -12.60
C SER A 56 -8.53 -13.68 -11.62
N ILE A 57 -9.30 -12.71 -11.13
CA ILE A 57 -10.49 -12.97 -10.30
C ILE A 57 -11.58 -13.70 -11.10
N TYR A 58 -11.80 -13.29 -12.35
CA TYR A 58 -12.75 -13.97 -13.24
C TYR A 58 -12.32 -15.42 -13.52
N SER A 59 -11.03 -15.65 -13.78
CA SER A 59 -10.50 -17.02 -13.97
C SER A 59 -10.69 -17.88 -12.72
N GLN A 60 -10.54 -17.31 -11.52
CA GLN A 60 -10.86 -18.01 -10.27
C GLN A 60 -12.36 -18.31 -10.18
N TYR A 61 -13.23 -17.38 -10.58
CA TYR A 61 -14.68 -17.57 -10.61
C TYR A 61 -15.10 -18.73 -11.52
N GLU A 62 -14.50 -18.83 -12.71
CA GLU A 62 -14.70 -19.96 -13.60
C GLU A 62 -14.13 -21.26 -13.03
N GLY A 63 -12.90 -21.23 -12.49
CA GLY A 63 -12.23 -22.38 -11.90
C GLY A 63 -12.96 -22.96 -10.69
N SER A 64 -13.61 -22.11 -9.90
CA SER A 64 -14.50 -22.46 -8.77
C SER A 64 -15.87 -22.99 -9.21
N LYS A 65 -16.12 -23.11 -10.52
CA LYS A 65 -17.37 -23.61 -11.10
C LYS A 65 -18.61 -22.81 -10.69
N CYS A 66 -18.47 -21.51 -10.41
CA CYS A 66 -19.57 -20.65 -10.00
C CYS A 66 -20.67 -20.49 -11.08
N ILE A 67 -20.37 -20.80 -12.35
CA ILE A 67 -21.29 -20.69 -13.51
C ILE A 67 -21.98 -22.03 -13.85
N GLY A 68 -21.49 -23.17 -13.33
CA GLY A 68 -21.89 -24.50 -13.79
C GLY A 68 -22.74 -25.32 -12.81
N LEU A 69 -23.33 -26.42 -13.30
CA LEU A 69 -24.05 -27.44 -12.51
C LEU A 69 -23.09 -28.41 -11.78
N GLY A 70 -21.95 -27.92 -11.30
CA GLY A 70 -20.94 -28.72 -10.62
C GLY A 70 -21.06 -28.65 -9.10
N THR A 71 -20.48 -29.63 -8.40
CA THR A 71 -20.20 -29.50 -6.97
C THR A 71 -19.18 -28.38 -6.75
N ILE A 72 -19.64 -27.29 -6.15
CA ILE A 72 -18.81 -26.18 -5.68
C ILE A 72 -18.16 -26.62 -4.37
N ALA A 73 -16.84 -26.42 -4.24
CA ALA A 73 -16.17 -26.66 -2.97
C ALA A 73 -16.76 -25.74 -1.89
N GLU A 74 -16.91 -26.21 -0.66
CA GLU A 74 -17.51 -25.41 0.42
C GLU A 74 -16.79 -24.07 0.63
N THR A 75 -15.47 -24.05 0.42
CA THR A 75 -14.61 -22.86 0.45
C THR A 75 -14.92 -21.83 -0.63
N ASP A 76 -15.53 -22.26 -1.74
CA ASP A 76 -15.77 -21.44 -2.93
C ASP A 76 -17.21 -20.92 -2.98
N ILE A 77 -18.12 -21.52 -2.20
CA ILE A 77 -19.53 -21.09 -2.11
C ILE A 77 -19.63 -19.62 -1.70
N SER A 78 -18.83 -19.21 -0.72
CA SER A 78 -18.86 -17.85 -0.19
C SER A 78 -18.35 -16.82 -1.20
N PHE A 79 -17.39 -17.19 -2.04
CA PHE A 79 -16.92 -16.38 -3.15
C PHE A 79 -17.98 -16.27 -4.26
N CYS A 80 -18.49 -17.40 -4.76
CA CYS A 80 -19.52 -17.40 -5.81
C CYS A 80 -20.78 -16.61 -5.40
N SER A 81 -21.21 -16.78 -4.13
CA SER A 81 -22.34 -16.05 -3.56
C SER A 81 -22.07 -14.54 -3.50
N THR A 82 -20.86 -14.15 -3.11
CA THR A 82 -20.45 -12.73 -3.05
C THR A 82 -20.51 -12.08 -4.42
N ILE A 83 -19.96 -12.71 -5.46
CA ILE A 83 -20.02 -12.19 -6.83
C ILE A 83 -21.46 -12.04 -7.31
N THR A 84 -22.30 -13.03 -7.05
CA THR A 84 -23.73 -12.98 -7.40
C THR A 84 -24.44 -11.81 -6.70
N LYS A 85 -24.12 -11.56 -5.42
CA LYS A 85 -24.69 -10.45 -4.64
C LYS A 85 -24.24 -9.09 -5.17
N LEU A 86 -22.96 -8.95 -5.51
CA LEU A 86 -22.40 -7.74 -6.14
C LEU A 86 -23.06 -7.47 -7.50
N GLY A 87 -23.55 -8.52 -8.15
CA GLY A 87 -24.30 -8.47 -9.41
C GLY A 87 -25.74 -8.00 -9.28
N HIS A 88 -26.33 -7.75 -8.11
CA HIS A 88 -27.70 -7.20 -8.02
C HIS A 88 -27.79 -5.70 -8.40
N VAL A 89 -27.32 -5.37 -9.60
CA VAL A 89 -27.38 -4.05 -10.22
C VAL A 89 -28.25 -4.13 -11.49
N PRO A 90 -28.90 -3.02 -11.90
CA PRO A 90 -29.71 -3.00 -13.12
C PRO A 90 -28.92 -3.49 -14.34
N GLY A 91 -29.47 -4.45 -15.09
CA GLY A 91 -28.85 -5.03 -16.30
C GLY A 91 -27.97 -6.27 -16.08
N TYR A 92 -27.82 -6.74 -14.84
CA TYR A 92 -27.15 -8.01 -14.56
C TYR A 92 -28.02 -9.21 -14.94
N VAL A 93 -27.43 -10.16 -15.66
CA VAL A 93 -28.06 -11.44 -15.98
C VAL A 93 -27.23 -12.55 -15.35
N THR A 94 -27.82 -13.28 -14.40
CA THR A 94 -27.18 -14.43 -13.75
C THR A 94 -26.72 -15.44 -14.80
N GLY A 95 -25.46 -15.88 -14.72
CA GLY A 95 -24.88 -16.82 -15.67
C GLY A 95 -24.39 -16.20 -16.99
N ASN A 96 -24.55 -14.87 -17.19
CA ASN A 96 -23.96 -14.18 -18.32
C ASN A 96 -22.53 -13.73 -18.00
N THR A 97 -21.56 -14.28 -18.73
CA THR A 97 -20.13 -13.96 -18.60
C THR A 97 -19.83 -12.47 -18.66
N ASN A 98 -20.43 -11.74 -19.61
CA ASN A 98 -20.18 -10.29 -19.75
C ASN A 98 -20.70 -9.51 -18.54
N SER A 99 -21.85 -9.91 -17.97
CA SER A 99 -22.38 -9.31 -16.74
C SER A 99 -21.47 -9.60 -15.54
N ILE A 100 -20.96 -10.82 -15.38
CA ILE A 100 -20.02 -11.15 -14.29
C ILE A 100 -18.73 -10.35 -14.41
N THR A 101 -18.10 -10.34 -15.60
CA THR A 101 -16.84 -9.64 -15.82
C THR A 101 -17.00 -8.15 -15.54
N ALA A 102 -18.11 -7.53 -15.98
CA ALA A 102 -18.38 -6.11 -15.69
C ALA A 102 -18.56 -5.81 -14.19
N VAL A 103 -19.20 -6.73 -13.44
CA VAL A 103 -19.35 -6.60 -11.99
C VAL A 103 -17.99 -6.68 -11.29
N ILE A 104 -17.15 -7.65 -11.68
CA ILE A 104 -15.79 -7.79 -11.14
C ILE A 104 -14.98 -6.53 -11.48
N GLU A 105 -14.95 -6.13 -12.74
CA GLU A 105 -14.18 -4.97 -13.21
C GLU A 105 -14.58 -3.68 -12.49
N SER A 106 -15.87 -3.44 -12.31
CA SER A 106 -16.38 -2.27 -11.59
C SER A 106 -15.91 -2.22 -10.13
N ASN A 107 -15.91 -3.36 -9.44
CA ASN A 107 -15.40 -3.44 -8.07
C ASN A 107 -13.87 -3.34 -8.03
N VAL A 108 -13.16 -3.98 -8.97
CA VAL A 108 -11.70 -3.85 -9.10
C VAL A 108 -11.29 -2.40 -9.30
N LYS A 109 -11.98 -1.64 -10.16
CA LYS A 109 -11.73 -0.20 -10.35
C LYS A 109 -11.83 0.59 -9.05
N LYS A 110 -12.85 0.33 -8.22
CA LYS A 110 -13.01 0.97 -6.91
C LYS A 110 -11.87 0.59 -5.97
N ILE A 111 -11.55 -0.70 -5.89
CA ILE A 111 -10.46 -1.21 -5.04
C ILE A 111 -9.12 -0.57 -5.42
N VAL A 112 -8.80 -0.51 -6.72
CA VAL A 112 -7.57 0.12 -7.22
C VAL A 112 -7.55 1.61 -6.91
N ALA A 113 -8.68 2.31 -7.04
CA ALA A 113 -8.78 3.73 -6.69
C ALA A 113 -8.55 3.97 -5.19
N ASP A 114 -9.17 3.17 -4.32
CA ASP A 114 -9.02 3.28 -2.87
C ASP A 114 -7.59 2.94 -2.43
N ALA A 115 -6.99 1.89 -3.02
CA ALA A 115 -5.60 1.52 -2.77
C ALA A 115 -4.61 2.60 -3.23
N THR A 116 -4.84 3.20 -4.40
CA THR A 116 -4.02 4.31 -4.92
C THR A 116 -4.16 5.55 -4.04
N THR A 117 -5.36 5.82 -3.53
CA THR A 117 -5.58 6.91 -2.56
C THR A 117 -4.77 6.68 -1.29
N ALA A 118 -4.79 5.45 -0.76
CA ALA A 118 -3.95 5.08 0.38
C ALA A 118 -2.45 5.25 0.07
N THR A 119 -1.98 4.87 -1.11
CA THR A 119 -0.58 5.11 -1.54
C THR A 119 -0.19 6.57 -1.41
N VAL A 120 -1.03 7.49 -1.90
CA VAL A 120 -0.77 8.93 -1.87
C VAL A 120 -0.76 9.47 -0.43
N GLU A 121 -1.74 9.10 0.38
CA GLU A 121 -1.86 9.56 1.77
C GLU A 121 -0.70 9.08 2.63
N PHE A 122 -0.33 7.81 2.51
CA PHE A 122 0.81 7.24 3.23
C PHE A 122 2.14 7.78 2.72
N THR A 123 2.30 7.99 1.41
CA THR A 123 3.50 8.64 0.84
C THR A 123 3.73 10.01 1.46
N LYS A 124 2.68 10.83 1.52
CA LYS A 124 2.74 12.18 2.08
C LYS A 124 3.12 12.15 3.56
N THR A 125 2.47 11.27 4.32
CA THR A 125 2.69 11.13 5.76
C THR A 125 4.11 10.64 6.06
N ALA A 126 4.56 9.59 5.37
CA ALA A 126 5.88 9.02 5.53
C ALA A 126 6.99 9.98 5.06
N THR A 127 6.80 10.67 3.94
CA THR A 127 7.74 11.71 3.46
C THR A 127 7.92 12.80 4.50
N LYS A 128 6.80 13.28 5.08
CA LYS A 128 6.83 14.31 6.11
C LYS A 128 7.58 13.81 7.35
N ALA A 129 7.25 12.62 7.84
CA ALA A 129 7.91 12.04 9.02
C ALA A 129 9.42 11.83 8.82
N ALA A 130 9.83 11.33 7.64
CA ALA A 130 11.23 11.15 7.29
C ALA A 130 11.96 12.50 7.21
N THR A 131 11.35 13.49 6.56
CA THR A 131 11.93 14.84 6.44
C THR A 131 12.07 15.51 7.81
N ASP A 132 11.05 15.41 8.67
CA ASP A 132 11.08 15.96 10.04
C ASP A 132 12.19 15.31 10.87
N THR A 133 12.36 13.98 10.74
CA THR A 133 13.42 13.23 11.44
C THR A 133 14.81 13.64 10.97
N ILE A 134 15.04 13.69 9.66
CA ILE A 134 16.32 14.11 9.06
C ILE A 134 16.65 15.54 9.47
N THR A 135 15.66 16.45 9.41
CA THR A 135 15.84 17.84 9.81
C THR A 135 16.22 17.95 11.28
N LYS A 136 15.52 17.24 12.17
CA LYS A 136 15.83 17.21 13.60
C LYS A 136 17.24 16.69 13.87
N GLN A 137 17.64 15.58 13.23
CA GLN A 137 19.00 15.03 13.36
C GLN A 137 20.05 16.03 12.92
N LYS A 138 19.86 16.67 11.75
CA LYS A 138 20.79 17.68 11.24
C LYS A 138 20.88 18.90 12.16
N THR A 139 19.76 19.37 12.69
CA THR A 139 19.77 20.46 13.68
C THR A 139 20.51 20.05 14.95
N SER A 140 20.28 18.85 15.48
CA SER A 140 20.99 18.35 16.67
C SER A 140 22.49 18.19 16.44
N GLU A 141 22.91 17.67 15.28
CA GLU A 141 24.33 17.58 14.88
C GLU A 141 24.99 18.97 14.81
N ILE A 142 24.30 19.95 14.21
CA ILE A 142 24.78 21.34 14.12
C ILE A 142 24.89 21.96 15.51
N THR A 143 23.86 21.83 16.35
CA THR A 143 23.87 22.37 17.73
C THR A 143 24.99 21.73 18.56
N ALA A 144 25.19 20.41 18.46
CA ALA A 144 26.29 19.73 19.15
C ALA A 144 27.67 20.25 18.70
N THR A 145 27.86 20.38 17.38
CA THR A 145 29.11 20.92 16.80
C THR A 145 29.35 22.36 17.23
N TYR A 146 28.31 23.19 17.22
CA TYR A 146 28.39 24.58 17.70
C TYR A 146 28.74 24.65 19.18
N MET A 147 28.13 23.84 20.04
CA MET A 147 28.45 23.78 21.48
C MET A 147 29.89 23.34 21.74
N ILE A 148 30.41 22.38 20.94
CA ILE A 148 31.82 21.96 21.00
C ILE A 148 32.72 23.16 20.68
N TYR A 149 32.48 23.85 19.56
CA TYR A 149 33.29 25.02 19.16
C TYR A 149 33.25 26.14 20.20
N GLN A 150 32.07 26.50 20.71
CA GLN A 150 31.92 27.49 21.79
C GLN A 150 32.75 27.11 23.03
N SER A 151 32.70 25.84 23.45
CA SER A 151 33.47 25.36 24.60
C SER A 151 34.97 25.49 24.39
N THR A 152 35.49 25.11 23.21
CA THR A 152 36.92 25.29 22.87
C THR A 152 37.35 26.76 22.84
N ILE A 153 36.50 27.66 22.33
CA ILE A 153 36.80 29.10 22.29
C ILE A 153 36.87 29.66 23.71
N ILE A 154 35.90 29.35 24.57
CA ILE A 154 35.88 29.80 25.98
C ILE A 154 37.12 29.31 26.72
N ALA A 155 37.49 28.04 26.58
CA ALA A 155 38.69 27.49 27.19
C ALA A 155 39.97 28.22 26.73
N SER A 156 40.06 28.57 25.45
CA SER A 156 41.19 29.32 24.89
C SER A 156 41.28 30.73 25.47
N VAL A 157 40.15 31.44 25.59
CA VAL A 157 40.11 32.79 26.18
C VAL A 157 40.51 32.77 27.65
N VAL A 158 40.00 31.81 28.43
CA VAL A 158 40.36 31.65 29.85
C VAL A 158 41.86 31.37 30.01
N ALA A 159 42.45 30.52 29.17
CA ALA A 159 43.88 30.24 29.21
C ALA A 159 44.75 31.47 28.89
N ILE A 160 44.32 32.31 27.94
CA ILE A 160 45.00 33.56 27.60
C ILE A 160 44.93 34.56 28.77
N LEU A 161 43.75 34.70 29.39
CA LEU A 161 43.58 35.61 30.54
C LEU A 161 44.44 35.17 31.73
N LYS A 162 44.47 33.89 32.06
CA LYS A 162 45.30 33.38 33.17
C LYS A 162 46.80 33.56 32.94
N LYS A 163 47.28 33.46 31.70
CA LYS A 163 48.69 33.74 31.35
C LYS A 163 49.08 35.21 31.46
N LYS A 164 48.12 36.14 31.53
CA LYS A 164 48.38 37.57 31.66
C LYS A 164 48.56 38.00 33.13
N ASP A 165 48.09 37.18 34.06
CA ASP A 165 48.14 37.44 35.50
C ASP A 165 49.33 36.74 36.20
N GLU A 166 50.18 36.02 35.45
CA GLU A 166 51.50 35.49 35.87
C GLU A 166 52.65 36.41 35.41
#